data_AF-A0A8I0TV76-F1
#
_entry.id   AF-A0A8I0TV76-F1
#
_cell.length_a   1.000
_cell.length_b   1.000
_cell.length_c   1.000
_cell.angle_alpha   90.00
_cell.angle_beta   90.00
_cell.angle_gamma   90.00
#
_symmetry.space_group_name_H-M   'P 1'
#
loop_
_entity.id
_entity.type
_entity.pdbx_description
1 polymer ?
#
loop_
_entity_poly.entity_id
_entity_poly.type
_entity_poly.pdbx_seq_one_letter_code
_entity_poly.pdbx_strand_id
1 'polypeptide(L)'
;MPANPMTVVPRGTGERPAPAGAGADWHTGNRFLNGPFAPWTEENEAYDLEVDGEIPSDLAGALFRVSSNPRFQPRNTDRYHWWEGDGMVCGVYLREGKAAYRTRWVQTDSMRVEVEAGEAIYSGFVNGGTPGRLPEGAPRAKNVANINAGLFDDHLLVYFDGGLPHALDPETLRTLGTYDFHGGVDVLCTGHYKTDPDTGDMLFFAAVGPTITWYRADVKTAEIKDSHSFDIGVPVLMHDFAVSDTYAIFFVTPAQFRLDLVAQSRPGVVWDESSLEHGVQIVLMNRHTHEITWHELGGHWANTHFYNAYEQDDELIVDGHRISRLGSPVDRLLTPVGSHEWFPPALPYRWRVDLATGRATEEMISGVFGEFPKINDAYMGRPHRYGYFVTTRSLADDTMSDGLARHDYLLDRTTVVDGPDGLTSPSEPVFVARENARSEDDGYLLSLWWNRATDLSELLVHDAADLRRTPLARVKLPSRVPFGFHGSWADHDVLDRAIAAKGDDR
;
A
#
# COMPACT_ATOMS: atom_id res chain seq x y z
N MET A 1 -11.90 -32.02 -14.84
CA MET A 1 -10.79 -32.90 -14.40
C MET A 1 -10.85 -32.99 -12.89
N PRO A 2 -10.60 -34.14 -12.23
CA PRO A 2 -10.83 -34.27 -10.81
C PRO A 2 -9.73 -33.54 -10.01
N ALA A 3 -10.17 -32.72 -9.05
CA ALA A 3 -9.32 -31.96 -8.14
C ALA A 3 -8.54 -32.89 -7.20
N ASN A 4 -7.24 -32.62 -7.02
CA ASN A 4 -6.40 -33.30 -6.04
C ASN A 4 -6.82 -32.91 -4.60
N PRO A 5 -6.90 -33.84 -3.65
CA PRO A 5 -7.23 -33.53 -2.26
C PRO A 5 -6.01 -32.96 -1.52
N MET A 6 -6.09 -31.70 -1.10
CA MET A 6 -5.18 -31.09 -0.13
C MET A 6 -5.47 -31.65 1.27
N THR A 7 -4.48 -32.27 1.91
CA THR A 7 -4.59 -32.74 3.31
C THR A 7 -3.91 -31.71 4.21
N VAL A 8 -4.69 -30.90 4.91
CA VAL A 8 -4.20 -29.95 5.92
C VAL A 8 -4.16 -30.65 7.28
N VAL A 9 -2.98 -30.74 7.89
CA VAL A 9 -2.80 -31.26 9.25
C VAL A 9 -3.07 -30.12 10.24
N PRO A 10 -4.04 -30.24 11.18
CA PRO A 10 -4.30 -29.19 12.17
C PRO A 10 -3.14 -29.08 13.16
N ARG A 11 -2.63 -27.86 13.40
CA ARG A 11 -1.72 -27.60 14.54
C ARG A 11 -2.53 -27.54 15.83
N GLY A 12 -2.05 -28.24 16.86
CA GLY A 12 -2.68 -28.35 18.17
C GLY A 12 -2.73 -27.03 18.93
N THR A 13 -3.80 -26.86 19.70
CA THR A 13 -4.10 -25.73 20.58
C THR A 13 -3.22 -25.79 21.83
N GLY A 14 -2.04 -25.18 21.79
CA GLY A 14 -1.28 -24.81 22.98
C GLY A 14 -1.71 -23.42 23.47
N GLU A 15 -1.83 -23.24 24.79
CA GLU A 15 -2.15 -21.94 25.42
C GLU A 15 -1.18 -20.84 24.97
N ARG A 16 -1.75 -19.69 24.62
CA ARG A 16 -1.06 -18.50 24.09
C ARG A 16 -0.34 -17.76 25.24
N PRO A 17 0.99 -17.53 25.18
CA PRO A 17 1.64 -16.58 26.07
C PRO A 17 1.20 -15.15 25.69
N ALA A 18 0.94 -14.31 26.70
CA ALA A 18 0.70 -12.88 26.49
C ALA A 18 2.00 -12.18 26.07
N PRO A 19 1.98 -11.30 25.05
CA PRO A 19 3.16 -10.52 24.69
C PRO A 19 3.51 -9.54 25.81
N ALA A 20 4.78 -9.48 26.17
CA ALA A 20 5.34 -8.43 27.02
C ALA A 20 6.05 -7.44 26.08
N GLY A 21 5.54 -6.21 25.94
CA GLY A 21 6.15 -5.21 25.04
C GLY A 21 5.43 -3.85 25.06
N ALA A 22 6.15 -2.79 24.67
CA ALA A 22 5.86 -1.35 24.82
C ALA A 22 4.62 -0.78 24.06
N GLY A 23 3.59 -1.59 23.84
CA GLY A 23 2.32 -1.19 23.23
C GLY A 23 1.31 -0.65 24.25
N ALA A 24 0.38 0.17 23.78
CA ALA A 24 -0.76 0.57 24.61
C ALA A 24 -1.80 -0.58 24.67
N ASP A 25 -2.16 -1.02 25.88
CA ASP A 25 -3.21 -2.03 26.08
C ASP A 25 -4.58 -1.36 26.11
N TRP A 26 -5.18 -1.22 24.93
CA TRP A 26 -6.57 -0.79 24.80
C TRP A 26 -7.43 -2.04 24.77
N HIS A 27 -7.93 -2.48 25.92
CA HIS A 27 -8.77 -3.68 26.04
C HIS A 27 -9.95 -3.67 25.04
N THR A 28 -9.80 -4.35 23.91
CA THR A 28 -10.76 -4.35 22.78
C THR A 28 -10.72 -5.67 22.02
N GLY A 29 -11.88 -6.08 21.49
CA GLY A 29 -12.00 -7.24 20.60
C GLY A 29 -11.66 -6.94 19.14
N ASN A 30 -11.38 -5.68 18.78
CA ASN A 30 -11.04 -5.32 17.40
C ASN A 30 -9.64 -5.79 17.03
N ARG A 31 -9.52 -6.67 16.03
CA ARG A 31 -8.22 -7.22 15.59
C ARG A 31 -7.22 -6.14 15.15
N PHE A 32 -7.69 -5.01 14.62
CA PHE A 32 -6.85 -3.92 14.12
C PHE A 32 -6.24 -3.04 15.21
N LEU A 33 -6.40 -3.43 16.47
CA LEU A 33 -5.77 -2.82 17.63
C LEU A 33 -4.99 -3.86 18.46
N ASN A 34 -4.73 -5.04 17.89
CA ASN A 34 -4.10 -6.18 18.56
C ASN A 34 -3.03 -6.84 17.69
N GLY A 35 -2.12 -7.59 18.33
CA GLY A 35 -1.05 -8.33 17.64
C GLY A 35 -0.18 -7.40 16.76
N PRO A 36 0.04 -7.71 15.47
CA PRO A 36 0.84 -6.86 14.59
C PRO A 36 0.22 -5.47 14.38
N PHE A 37 -1.09 -5.31 14.59
CA PHE A 37 -1.80 -4.03 14.52
C PHE A 37 -1.87 -3.27 15.85
N ALA A 38 -1.34 -3.83 16.94
CA ALA A 38 -1.38 -3.16 18.23
C ALA A 38 -0.71 -1.77 18.14
N PRO A 39 -1.21 -0.76 18.85
CA PRO A 39 -0.57 0.56 18.83
C PRO A 39 0.86 0.47 19.35
N TRP A 40 1.79 1.13 18.67
CA TRP A 40 3.17 1.31 19.12
C TRP A 40 3.39 2.75 19.55
N THR A 41 3.97 2.97 20.73
CA THR A 41 3.97 4.29 21.38
C THR A 41 5.32 5.01 21.34
N GLU A 42 6.36 4.35 20.85
CA GLU A 42 7.74 4.87 20.84
C GLU A 42 8.23 5.19 19.42
N GLU A 43 9.10 6.18 19.30
CA GLU A 43 9.95 6.38 18.13
C GLU A 43 11.34 5.84 18.45
N ASN A 44 11.93 5.07 17.53
CA ASN A 44 13.16 4.34 17.79
C ASN A 44 14.26 4.76 16.80
N GLU A 45 15.51 4.67 17.26
CA GLU A 45 16.71 4.75 16.44
C GLU A 45 17.67 3.66 16.87
N ALA A 46 18.28 2.97 15.89
CA ALA A 46 19.30 1.98 16.16
C ALA A 46 20.29 1.91 15.00
N TYR A 47 21.53 1.58 15.34
CA TYR A 47 22.67 1.49 14.44
C TYR A 47 23.37 0.15 14.66
N ASP A 48 24.11 -0.32 13.66
CA ASP A 48 24.84 -1.60 13.71
C ASP A 48 23.93 -2.77 14.14
N LEU A 49 22.77 -2.89 13.48
CA LEU A 49 21.79 -3.92 13.79
C LEU A 49 22.37 -5.33 13.61
N GLU A 50 21.86 -6.26 14.41
CA GLU A 50 22.18 -7.68 14.29
C GLU A 50 21.65 -8.24 12.96
N VAL A 51 22.49 -9.02 12.27
CA VAL A 51 22.18 -9.64 10.99
C VAL A 51 22.47 -11.14 11.07
N ASP A 52 21.45 -11.96 10.81
CA ASP A 52 21.63 -13.38 10.50
C ASP A 52 21.79 -13.55 8.99
N GLY A 53 22.79 -14.32 8.55
CA GLY A 53 23.11 -14.45 7.12
C GLY A 53 24.03 -13.33 6.64
N GLU A 54 23.89 -12.92 5.38
CA GLU A 54 24.75 -11.89 4.77
C GLU A 54 23.91 -10.95 3.91
N ILE A 55 23.88 -9.66 4.29
CA ILE A 55 23.29 -8.63 3.42
C ILE A 55 24.17 -8.52 2.18
N PRO A 56 23.63 -8.71 0.96
CA PRO A 56 24.41 -8.60 -0.26
C PRO A 56 25.13 -7.26 -0.39
N SER A 57 26.39 -7.27 -0.82
CA SER A 57 27.25 -6.07 -0.80
C SER A 57 26.79 -4.96 -1.76
N ASP A 58 26.06 -5.32 -2.80
CA ASP A 58 25.48 -4.40 -3.79
C ASP A 58 24.10 -3.87 -3.39
N LEU A 59 23.50 -4.39 -2.31
CA LEU A 59 22.25 -3.87 -1.75
C LEU A 59 22.56 -2.68 -0.81
N ALA A 60 22.66 -1.49 -1.38
CA ALA A 60 22.97 -0.25 -0.67
C ALA A 60 21.93 0.85 -0.94
N GLY A 61 21.29 1.34 0.12
CA GLY A 61 20.16 2.27 0.04
C GLY A 61 19.29 2.24 1.30
N ALA A 62 18.01 2.60 1.16
CA ALA A 62 17.04 2.54 2.26
C ALA A 62 15.68 2.00 1.81
N LEU A 63 15.11 1.11 2.62
CA LEU A 63 13.71 0.73 2.55
C LEU A 63 12.91 1.68 3.42
N PHE A 64 12.00 2.44 2.81
CA PHE A 64 11.01 3.25 3.52
C PHE A 64 9.65 2.57 3.46
N ARG A 65 8.94 2.56 4.57
CA ARG A 65 7.60 2.00 4.66
C ARG A 65 6.80 2.78 5.68
N VAL A 66 5.50 2.89 5.45
CA VAL A 66 4.60 3.57 6.38
C VAL A 66 3.62 2.58 7.01
N SER A 67 3.50 2.70 8.32
CA SER A 67 2.64 1.91 9.19
C SER A 67 1.33 2.63 9.43
N SER A 68 0.27 1.89 9.71
CA SER A 68 -0.94 2.46 10.29
C SER A 68 -0.94 2.24 11.79
N ASN A 69 -0.74 3.31 12.54
CA ASN A 69 -0.52 3.24 13.97
C ASN A 69 -1.36 4.34 14.66
N PRO A 70 -2.47 4.03 15.32
CA PRO A 70 -3.25 5.06 15.99
C PRO A 70 -2.44 5.66 17.16
N ARG A 71 -2.22 6.98 17.16
CA ARG A 71 -1.44 7.65 18.22
C ARG A 71 -2.16 7.67 19.57
N PHE A 72 -3.49 7.71 19.53
CA PHE A 72 -4.40 7.71 20.67
C PHE A 72 -5.50 6.68 20.48
N GLN A 73 -6.10 6.23 21.59
CA GLN A 73 -7.18 5.25 21.55
C GLN A 73 -8.35 5.79 20.72
N PRO A 74 -8.80 5.08 19.67
CA PRO A 74 -9.95 5.49 18.88
C PRO A 74 -11.19 5.65 19.78
N ARG A 75 -11.97 6.71 19.54
CA ARG A 75 -13.19 7.00 20.31
C ARG A 75 -14.25 5.90 20.20
N ASN A 76 -14.19 5.11 19.13
CA ASN A 76 -15.01 3.93 18.91
C ASN A 76 -14.12 2.79 18.42
N THR A 77 -13.62 1.98 19.36
CA THR A 77 -12.74 0.85 19.04
C THR A 77 -13.44 -0.23 18.25
N ASP A 78 -14.77 -0.39 18.35
CA ASP A 78 -15.51 -1.44 17.63
C ASP A 78 -15.62 -1.13 16.13
N ARG A 79 -15.60 0.16 15.77
CA ARG A 79 -15.67 0.62 14.37
C ARG A 79 -14.31 0.91 13.75
N TYR A 80 -13.26 1.07 14.57
CA TYR A 80 -11.93 1.39 14.09
C TYR A 80 -11.47 0.43 12.98
N HIS A 81 -10.93 1.01 11.92
CA HIS A 81 -10.29 0.26 10.85
C HIS A 81 -8.82 0.66 10.75
N TRP A 82 -7.96 -0.30 10.44
CA TRP A 82 -6.53 -0.06 10.26
C TRP A 82 -6.18 0.91 9.12
N TRP A 83 -7.13 1.40 8.32
CA TRP A 83 -6.86 2.50 7.37
C TRP A 83 -6.82 3.88 8.06
N GLU A 84 -7.23 3.96 9.32
CA GLU A 84 -7.48 5.21 10.05
C GLU A 84 -6.38 5.55 11.08
N GLY A 85 -5.39 4.68 11.24
CA GLY A 85 -4.25 4.90 12.13
C GLY A 85 -3.30 5.95 11.58
N ASP A 86 -2.68 6.72 12.47
CA ASP A 86 -1.71 7.73 12.10
C ASP A 86 -0.47 7.10 11.44
N GLY A 87 0.10 7.80 10.46
CA GLY A 87 1.26 7.35 9.72
C GLY A 87 2.50 7.31 10.59
N MET A 88 3.10 6.12 10.71
CA MET A 88 4.42 5.97 11.32
C MET A 88 5.40 5.39 10.30
N VAL A 89 6.38 6.20 9.90
CA VAL A 89 7.39 5.80 8.93
C VAL A 89 8.46 4.97 9.60
N CYS A 90 8.86 3.90 8.92
CA CYS A 90 9.97 3.02 9.22
C CYS A 90 10.98 3.14 8.08
N GLY A 91 12.22 3.53 8.41
CA GLY A 91 13.36 3.51 7.50
C GLY A 91 14.38 2.46 7.94
N VAL A 92 14.69 1.51 7.06
CA VAL A 92 15.80 0.55 7.25
C VAL A 92 16.88 0.87 6.22
N TYR A 93 18.03 1.33 6.69
CA TYR A 93 19.15 1.77 5.86
C TYR A 93 20.18 0.66 5.76
N LEU A 94 20.55 0.28 4.54
CA LEU A 94 21.49 -0.81 4.27
C LEU A 94 22.69 -0.25 3.51
N ARG A 95 23.91 -0.55 3.97
CA ARG A 95 25.15 -0.19 3.25
C ARG A 95 26.29 -1.06 3.76
N GLU A 96 27.12 -1.58 2.85
CA GLU A 96 28.33 -2.34 3.19
C GLU A 96 28.09 -3.51 4.17
N GLY A 97 26.99 -4.24 3.98
CA GLY A 97 26.64 -5.37 4.84
C GLY A 97 26.12 -4.99 6.23
N LYS A 98 25.92 -3.71 6.52
CA LYS A 98 25.40 -3.19 7.79
C LYS A 98 24.00 -2.63 7.62
N ALA A 99 23.29 -2.56 8.75
CA ALA A 99 21.96 -1.97 8.80
C ALA A 99 21.80 -0.97 9.94
N ALA A 100 21.05 0.09 9.67
CA ALA A 100 20.55 1.06 10.65
C ALA A 100 19.04 1.22 10.50
N TYR A 101 18.39 1.76 11.52
CA TYR A 101 16.94 1.81 11.62
C TYR A 101 16.46 3.08 12.31
N ARG A 102 15.37 3.64 11.79
CA ARG A 102 14.69 4.79 12.40
C ARG A 102 13.18 4.67 12.20
N THR A 103 12.41 5.05 13.21
CA THR A 103 10.97 5.29 13.08
C THR A 103 10.58 6.67 13.53
N ARG A 104 9.63 7.29 12.84
CA ARG A 104 9.03 8.58 13.21
C ARG A 104 7.56 8.63 12.85
N TRP A 105 6.78 9.31 13.69
CA TRP A 105 5.43 9.73 13.36
C TRP A 105 5.46 10.79 12.25
N VAL A 106 4.54 10.70 11.30
CA VAL A 106 4.26 11.82 10.40
C VAL A 106 3.45 12.85 11.18
N GLN A 107 4.06 14.00 11.47
CA GLN A 107 3.45 15.05 12.28
C GLN A 107 2.44 15.88 11.47
N THR A 108 1.33 15.25 11.07
CA THR A 108 0.25 15.95 10.36
C THR A 108 -0.43 16.98 11.25
N ASP A 109 -1.03 18.01 10.66
CA ASP A 109 -1.75 19.03 11.43
C ASP A 109 -2.91 18.44 12.25
N SER A 110 -3.61 17.44 11.71
CA SER A 110 -4.65 16.73 12.46
C SER A 110 -4.10 15.90 13.63
N MET A 111 -2.92 15.27 13.47
CA MET A 111 -2.28 14.56 14.58
C MET A 111 -1.85 15.53 15.68
N ARG A 112 -1.30 16.69 15.31
CA ARG A 112 -0.89 17.74 16.28
C ARG A 112 -2.06 18.19 17.14
N VAL A 113 -3.26 18.34 16.56
CA VAL A 113 -4.48 18.68 17.31
C VAL A 113 -4.83 17.61 18.34
N GLU A 114 -4.75 16.32 17.98
CA GLU A 114 -4.99 15.22 18.93
C GLU A 114 -3.90 15.13 20.00
N VAL A 115 -2.64 15.43 19.66
CA VAL A 115 -1.53 15.49 20.62
C VAL A 115 -1.73 16.62 21.63
N GLU A 116 -2.13 17.81 21.19
CA GLU A 116 -2.44 18.95 22.06
C GLU A 116 -3.64 18.66 22.99
N ALA A 117 -4.63 17.92 22.50
CA ALA A 117 -5.78 17.51 23.30
C ALA A 117 -5.49 16.31 24.23
N GLY A 118 -4.47 15.50 23.91
CA GLY A 118 -4.14 14.27 24.62
C GLY A 118 -5.12 13.11 24.40
N GLU A 119 -6.00 13.21 23.39
CA GLU A 119 -7.00 12.19 23.04
C GLU A 119 -7.31 12.19 21.54
N ALA A 120 -7.88 11.09 21.04
CA ALA A 120 -8.45 11.05 19.70
C ALA A 120 -9.69 11.97 19.62
N ILE A 121 -9.77 12.75 18.54
CA ILE A 121 -10.84 13.73 18.26
C ILE A 121 -11.60 13.35 17.00
N TYR A 122 -10.92 12.91 15.96
CA TYR A 122 -11.55 12.70 14.66
C TYR A 122 -12.40 11.42 14.64
N SER A 123 -13.50 11.48 13.89
CA SER A 123 -14.34 10.30 13.66
C SER A 123 -13.72 9.42 12.58
N GLY A 124 -13.97 8.11 12.67
CA GLY A 124 -13.58 7.18 11.61
C GLY A 124 -14.33 7.47 10.30
N PHE A 125 -13.62 7.37 9.18
CA PHE A 125 -14.18 7.55 7.83
C PHE A 125 -14.56 6.24 7.16
N VAL A 126 -14.00 5.10 7.61
CA VAL A 126 -14.24 3.79 7.02
C VAL A 126 -15.62 3.29 7.45
N ASN A 127 -15.79 2.99 8.73
CA ASN A 127 -17.02 2.43 9.30
C ASN A 127 -17.89 3.48 10.01
N GLY A 128 -17.53 4.76 9.86
CA GLY A 128 -18.04 5.82 10.70
C GLY A 128 -17.52 5.71 12.14
N GLY A 129 -17.91 6.64 12.99
CA GLY A 129 -17.38 6.67 14.34
C GLY A 129 -18.11 7.65 15.24
N THR A 130 -17.44 8.01 16.33
CA THR A 130 -17.95 8.97 17.30
C THR A 130 -17.01 10.17 17.30
N PRO A 131 -17.40 11.33 16.73
CA PRO A 131 -16.54 12.49 16.71
C PRO A 131 -16.37 13.06 18.13
N GLY A 132 -15.19 13.59 18.42
CA GLY A 132 -14.91 14.45 19.56
C GLY A 132 -15.24 15.91 19.27
N ARG A 133 -14.95 16.79 20.23
CA ARG A 133 -15.08 18.24 20.03
C ARG A 133 -13.87 18.75 19.24
N LEU A 134 -14.08 19.12 17.99
CA LEU A 134 -13.05 19.71 17.16
C LEU A 134 -12.75 21.17 17.61
N PRO A 135 -11.50 21.51 17.95
CA PRO A 135 -11.12 22.89 18.30
C PRO A 135 -11.36 23.88 17.15
N GLU A 136 -11.56 25.15 17.48
CA GLU A 136 -11.67 26.21 16.47
C GLU A 136 -10.35 26.31 15.68
N GLY A 137 -10.44 26.36 14.34
CA GLY A 137 -9.28 26.42 13.45
C GLY A 137 -8.61 25.09 13.13
N ALA A 138 -9.02 23.99 13.78
CA ALA A 138 -8.49 22.66 13.45
C ALA A 138 -8.93 22.19 12.05
N PRO A 139 -8.12 21.36 11.35
CA PRO A 139 -8.52 20.74 10.09
C PRO A 139 -9.83 19.98 10.24
N ARG A 140 -10.73 20.10 9.25
CA ARG A 140 -12.06 19.45 9.30
C ARG A 140 -12.03 17.94 9.09
N ALA A 141 -11.02 17.45 8.38
CA ALA A 141 -10.79 16.04 8.13
C ALA A 141 -9.40 15.66 8.65
N LYS A 142 -9.25 14.40 9.07
CA LYS A 142 -7.97 13.86 9.50
C LYS A 142 -7.16 13.46 8.27
N ASN A 143 -5.95 14.01 8.13
CA ASN A 143 -4.95 13.44 7.23
C ASN A 143 -4.07 12.51 8.07
N VAL A 144 -4.18 11.21 7.80
CA VAL A 144 -3.43 10.18 8.52
C VAL A 144 -2.04 9.94 7.93
N ALA A 145 -1.78 10.37 6.69
CA ALA A 145 -0.49 10.21 5.99
C ALA A 145 0.12 8.80 6.16
N ASN A 146 -0.64 7.75 5.86
CA ASN A 146 -0.28 6.38 6.21
C ASN A 146 -0.20 5.40 5.04
N ILE A 147 -0.44 5.78 3.78
CA ILE A 147 -0.66 4.84 2.68
C ILE A 147 0.65 4.41 2.02
N ASN A 148 1.48 5.33 1.55
CA ASN A 148 2.72 5.01 0.85
C ASN A 148 3.84 5.96 1.24
N ALA A 149 5.10 5.54 1.05
CA ALA A 149 6.29 6.35 1.30
C ALA A 149 7.28 6.19 0.12
N GLY A 150 7.73 7.31 -0.44
CA GLY A 150 8.59 7.34 -1.63
C GLY A 150 9.46 8.59 -1.73
N LEU A 151 10.67 8.44 -2.28
CA LEU A 151 11.52 9.60 -2.57
C LEU A 151 11.06 10.32 -3.84
N PHE A 152 10.89 11.64 -3.73
CA PHE A 152 10.64 12.53 -4.86
C PHE A 152 11.05 13.96 -4.46
N ASP A 153 11.64 14.72 -5.38
CA ASP A 153 12.10 16.09 -5.13
C ASP A 153 12.99 16.23 -3.88
N ASP A 154 13.93 15.30 -3.70
CA ASP A 154 14.82 15.22 -2.52
C ASP A 154 14.10 15.07 -1.16
N HIS A 155 12.80 14.78 -1.17
CA HIS A 155 11.98 14.54 0.01
C HIS A 155 11.55 13.09 0.08
N LEU A 156 11.42 12.56 1.30
CA LEU A 156 10.59 11.38 1.53
C LEU A 156 9.14 11.83 1.63
N LEU A 157 8.37 11.62 0.57
CA LEU A 157 6.94 11.91 0.56
C LEU A 157 6.16 10.76 1.17
N VAL A 158 5.23 11.07 2.06
CA VAL A 158 4.29 10.13 2.67
C VAL A 158 2.87 10.49 2.26
N TYR A 159 2.20 9.55 1.61
CA TYR A 159 0.94 9.79 0.90
C TYR A 159 -0.28 9.31 1.67
N PHE A 160 -1.43 9.91 1.39
CA PHE A 160 -2.76 9.48 1.84
C PHE A 160 -3.82 10.01 0.87
N ASP A 161 -4.70 9.12 0.39
CA ASP A 161 -5.74 9.47 -0.61
C ASP A 161 -6.69 10.59 -0.16
N GLY A 162 -6.78 10.87 1.15
CA GLY A 162 -7.62 11.92 1.71
C GLY A 162 -6.92 13.27 1.93
N GLY A 163 -5.72 13.49 1.40
CA GLY A 163 -5.08 14.82 1.41
C GLY A 163 -3.83 14.93 0.56
N LEU A 164 -3.16 16.07 0.67
CA LEU A 164 -1.82 16.25 0.12
C LEU A 164 -0.79 15.36 0.86
N PRO A 165 0.28 14.91 0.19
CA PRO A 165 1.36 14.17 0.82
C PRO A 165 2.11 15.04 1.82
N HIS A 166 2.86 14.41 2.72
CA HIS A 166 3.73 15.08 3.68
C HIS A 166 5.19 14.82 3.31
N ALA A 167 5.99 15.87 3.21
CA ALA A 167 7.43 15.77 3.02
C ALA A 167 8.14 15.53 4.34
N LEU A 168 9.05 14.56 4.35
CA LEU A 168 9.97 14.26 5.44
C LEU A 168 11.41 14.40 4.94
N ASP A 169 12.32 14.69 5.87
CA ASP A 169 13.75 14.55 5.65
C ASP A 169 14.09 13.03 5.55
N PRO A 170 14.75 12.57 4.47
CA PRO A 170 14.92 11.13 4.21
C PRO A 170 15.97 10.46 5.09
N GLU A 171 16.80 11.23 5.81
CA GLU A 171 17.73 10.70 6.80
C GLU A 171 17.03 10.64 8.16
N THR A 172 16.60 11.78 8.67
CA THR A 172 16.10 11.96 10.04
C THR A 172 14.63 11.58 10.21
N LEU A 173 13.90 11.38 9.11
CA LEU A 173 12.44 11.16 9.06
C LEU A 173 11.62 12.28 9.73
N ARG A 174 12.23 13.46 9.93
CA ARG A 174 11.53 14.62 10.49
C ARG A 174 10.53 15.16 9.46
N THR A 175 9.27 15.33 9.87
CA THR A 175 8.25 15.99 9.05
C THR A 175 8.61 17.45 8.77
N LEU A 176 8.58 17.83 7.50
CA LEU A 176 8.88 19.16 7.00
C LEU A 176 7.60 19.95 6.71
N GLY A 177 6.51 19.26 6.36
CA GLY A 177 5.20 19.84 6.14
C GLY A 177 4.46 19.12 5.02
N THR A 178 3.33 19.69 4.61
CA THR A 178 2.58 19.26 3.43
C THR A 178 3.36 19.59 2.16
N TYR A 179 3.28 18.71 1.15
CA TYR A 179 3.93 18.87 -0.14
C TYR A 179 2.88 19.01 -1.25
N ASP A 180 2.91 20.12 -1.98
CA ASP A 180 1.89 20.54 -2.96
C ASP A 180 2.43 20.60 -4.40
N PHE A 181 3.59 19.97 -4.67
CA PHE A 181 4.26 19.97 -5.97
C PHE A 181 4.50 21.39 -6.49
N HIS A 182 5.09 22.24 -5.63
CA HIS A 182 5.34 23.66 -5.87
C HIS A 182 4.08 24.45 -6.25
N GLY A 183 2.96 24.13 -5.59
CA GLY A 183 1.64 24.72 -5.84
C GLY A 183 0.90 24.15 -7.06
N GLY A 184 1.40 23.08 -7.68
CA GLY A 184 0.76 22.43 -8.81
C GLY A 184 -0.43 21.53 -8.44
N VAL A 185 -0.56 21.15 -7.16
CA VAL A 185 -1.67 20.34 -6.65
C VAL A 185 -2.24 20.98 -5.38
N ASP A 186 -3.55 21.24 -5.37
CA ASP A 186 -4.25 21.92 -4.26
C ASP A 186 -5.36 21.06 -3.62
N VAL A 187 -5.53 19.82 -4.08
CA VAL A 187 -6.59 18.89 -3.66
C VAL A 187 -6.03 17.66 -2.92
N LEU A 188 -6.34 16.46 -3.41
CA LEU A 188 -5.95 15.16 -2.88
C LEU A 188 -4.87 14.55 -3.78
N CYS A 189 -4.04 13.67 -3.24
CA CYS A 189 -3.09 12.89 -4.03
C CYS A 189 -3.28 11.41 -3.70
N THR A 190 -3.39 10.57 -4.73
CA THR A 190 -3.33 9.12 -4.56
C THR A 190 -2.06 8.70 -3.82
N GLY A 191 -2.16 7.66 -3.01
CA GLY A 191 -1.02 6.92 -2.46
C GLY A 191 -0.26 6.09 -3.49
N HIS A 192 -0.78 5.95 -4.72
CA HIS A 192 -0.27 5.03 -5.73
C HIS A 192 0.28 5.76 -6.96
N TYR A 193 1.33 6.56 -6.77
CA TYR A 193 2.07 7.09 -7.91
C TYR A 193 2.79 5.97 -8.67
N LYS A 194 3.05 6.19 -9.97
CA LYS A 194 3.90 5.35 -10.82
C LYS A 194 5.05 6.18 -11.36
N THR A 195 6.20 5.56 -11.58
CA THR A 195 7.36 6.21 -12.19
C THR A 195 7.45 5.80 -13.65
N ASP A 196 7.39 6.76 -14.56
CA ASP A 196 7.56 6.51 -15.98
C ASP A 196 8.99 5.99 -16.26
N PRO A 197 9.17 4.78 -16.81
CA PRO A 197 10.50 4.18 -16.97
C PRO A 197 11.37 4.87 -18.04
N ASP A 198 10.78 5.65 -18.95
CA ASP A 198 11.50 6.31 -20.04
C ASP A 198 11.96 7.72 -19.64
N THR A 199 11.18 8.40 -18.82
CA THR A 199 11.43 9.80 -18.44
C THR A 199 11.80 9.99 -16.98
N GLY A 200 11.44 9.05 -16.11
CA GLY A 200 11.53 9.17 -14.66
C GLY A 200 10.42 9.98 -14.02
N ASP A 201 9.52 10.58 -14.82
CA ASP A 201 8.45 11.44 -14.33
C ASP A 201 7.46 10.68 -13.45
N MET A 202 6.92 11.37 -12.45
CA MET A 202 5.90 10.81 -11.57
C MET A 202 4.52 10.96 -12.21
N LEU A 203 3.80 9.85 -12.33
CA LEU A 203 2.44 9.77 -12.83
C LEU A 203 1.52 9.46 -11.65
N PHE A 204 0.48 10.24 -11.47
CA PHE A 204 -0.44 10.06 -10.34
C PHE A 204 -1.79 10.72 -10.64
N PHE A 205 -2.72 10.65 -9.69
CA PHE A 205 -4.04 11.27 -9.84
C PHE A 205 -4.60 11.79 -8.51
N ALA A 206 -5.62 12.63 -8.62
CA ALA A 206 -6.55 12.98 -7.56
C ALA A 206 -7.94 12.45 -7.90
N ALA A 207 -8.69 11.99 -6.89
CA ALA A 207 -10.09 11.58 -7.05
C ALA A 207 -10.97 12.32 -6.05
N VAL A 208 -11.89 13.16 -6.53
CA VAL A 208 -12.79 13.95 -5.68
C VAL A 208 -14.22 13.78 -6.18
N GLY A 209 -15.03 13.05 -5.41
CA GLY A 209 -16.36 12.64 -5.89
C GLY A 209 -16.20 11.82 -7.17
N PRO A 210 -16.95 12.13 -8.25
CA PRO A 210 -16.83 11.42 -9.52
C PRO A 210 -15.71 11.96 -10.43
N THR A 211 -14.98 12.99 -10.03
CA THR A 211 -13.94 13.60 -10.87
C THR A 211 -12.58 12.98 -10.59
N ILE A 212 -11.91 12.51 -11.64
CA ILE A 212 -10.51 12.12 -11.64
C ILE A 212 -9.70 13.23 -12.30
N THR A 213 -8.62 13.66 -11.67
CA THR A 213 -7.59 14.50 -12.30
C THR A 213 -6.29 13.73 -12.34
N TRP A 214 -5.84 13.35 -13.53
CA TRP A 214 -4.54 12.75 -13.75
C TRP A 214 -3.46 13.84 -13.85
N TYR A 215 -2.26 13.53 -13.35
CA TYR A 215 -1.11 14.43 -13.32
C TYR A 215 0.17 13.72 -13.77
N ARG A 216 1.06 14.52 -14.37
CA ARG A 216 2.46 14.18 -14.62
C ARG A 216 3.36 15.25 -14.03
N ALA A 217 4.17 14.89 -13.03
CA ALA A 217 5.19 15.77 -12.46
C ALA A 217 6.58 15.43 -13.04
N ASP A 218 7.34 16.47 -13.38
CA ASP A 218 8.71 16.31 -13.86
C ASP A 218 9.64 15.80 -12.76
N VAL A 219 10.48 14.81 -13.06
CA VAL A 219 11.41 14.26 -12.06
C VAL A 219 12.54 15.22 -11.65
N LYS A 220 12.83 16.26 -12.45
CA LYS A 220 13.96 17.18 -12.21
C LYS A 220 13.54 18.50 -11.58
N THR A 221 12.35 19.00 -11.91
CA THR A 221 11.82 20.27 -11.38
C THR A 221 10.68 20.06 -10.40
N ALA A 222 10.11 18.84 -10.32
CA ALA A 222 8.95 18.49 -9.52
C ALA A 222 7.67 19.29 -9.80
N GLU A 223 7.68 20.12 -10.85
CA GLU A 223 6.52 20.86 -11.34
C GLU A 223 5.58 19.95 -12.15
N ILE A 224 4.30 20.26 -12.10
CA ILE A 224 3.28 19.61 -12.93
C ILE A 224 3.45 20.05 -14.39
N LYS A 225 3.79 19.10 -15.26
CA LYS A 225 3.97 19.31 -16.69
C LYS A 225 2.72 19.08 -17.51
N ASP A 226 1.86 18.17 -17.05
CA ASP A 226 0.61 17.85 -17.71
C ASP A 226 -0.43 17.43 -16.68
N SER A 227 -1.68 17.73 -16.99
CA SER A 227 -2.82 17.34 -16.16
C SER A 227 -4.10 17.26 -16.99
N HIS A 228 -4.96 16.29 -16.68
CA HIS A 228 -6.24 16.14 -17.35
C HIS A 228 -7.34 15.71 -16.37
N SER A 229 -8.48 16.39 -16.42
CA SER A 229 -9.63 16.10 -15.55
C SER A 229 -10.79 15.54 -16.36
N PHE A 230 -11.40 14.46 -15.85
CA PHE A 230 -12.59 13.86 -16.42
C PHE A 230 -13.52 13.31 -15.33
N ASP A 231 -14.80 13.14 -15.67
CA ASP A 231 -15.84 12.68 -14.76
C ASP A 231 -16.19 11.22 -15.08
N ILE A 232 -16.16 10.36 -14.06
CA ILE A 232 -16.48 8.93 -14.17
C ILE A 232 -17.94 8.58 -13.78
N GLY A 233 -18.76 9.59 -13.50
CA GLY A 233 -20.20 9.49 -13.23
C GLY A 233 -20.55 9.04 -11.81
N VAL A 234 -19.63 8.40 -11.10
CA VAL A 234 -19.85 7.80 -9.77
C VAL A 234 -18.66 8.08 -8.83
N PRO A 235 -18.90 8.28 -7.52
CA PRO A 235 -17.83 8.61 -6.57
C PRO A 235 -17.08 7.35 -6.12
N VAL A 236 -16.39 6.69 -7.03
CA VAL A 236 -15.61 5.47 -6.77
C VAL A 236 -14.51 5.76 -5.73
N LEU A 237 -14.27 4.80 -4.84
CA LEU A 237 -13.02 4.75 -4.07
C LEU A 237 -11.89 4.38 -5.05
N MET A 238 -11.42 5.38 -5.80
CA MET A 238 -10.33 5.22 -6.76
C MET A 238 -9.01 5.21 -6.00
N HIS A 239 -8.58 4.02 -5.58
CA HIS A 239 -7.39 3.85 -4.75
C HIS A 239 -6.11 3.77 -5.58
N ASP A 240 -6.07 2.88 -6.57
CA ASP A 240 -4.93 2.61 -7.44
C ASP A 240 -5.34 2.77 -8.91
N PHE A 241 -4.35 2.93 -9.78
CA PHE A 241 -4.49 2.97 -11.24
C PHE A 241 -3.34 2.21 -11.89
N ALA A 242 -3.54 1.74 -13.12
CA ALA A 242 -2.47 1.11 -13.89
C ALA A 242 -2.01 2.06 -15.00
N VAL A 243 -0.79 1.86 -15.50
CA VAL A 243 -0.24 2.66 -16.58
C VAL A 243 0.49 1.74 -17.54
N SER A 244 0.26 1.95 -18.83
CA SER A 244 1.00 1.37 -19.94
C SER A 244 1.81 2.46 -20.67
N ASP A 245 2.42 2.15 -21.81
CA ASP A 245 3.16 3.17 -22.58
C ASP A 245 2.23 4.31 -23.05
N THR A 246 1.00 3.97 -23.41
CA THR A 246 0.02 4.91 -23.97
C THR A 246 -1.06 5.33 -22.99
N TYR A 247 -1.44 4.49 -22.02
CA TYR A 247 -2.66 4.71 -21.25
C TYR A 247 -2.41 4.87 -19.75
N ALA A 248 -3.15 5.79 -19.13
CA ALA A 248 -3.50 5.73 -17.72
C ALA A 248 -4.87 5.03 -17.60
N ILE A 249 -4.97 4.05 -16.69
CA ILE A 249 -6.03 3.05 -16.69
C ILE A 249 -6.70 3.04 -15.33
N PHE A 250 -8.02 3.26 -15.32
CA PHE A 250 -8.83 3.36 -14.12
C PHE A 250 -9.96 2.34 -14.15
N PHE A 251 -10.33 1.80 -13.00
CA PHE A 251 -11.44 0.86 -12.88
C PHE A 251 -12.59 1.53 -12.13
N VAL A 252 -13.75 1.56 -12.77
CA VAL A 252 -14.97 2.09 -12.19
C VAL A 252 -15.74 0.92 -11.59
N THR A 253 -15.80 0.87 -10.27
CA THR A 253 -16.35 -0.25 -9.49
C THR A 253 -17.48 0.19 -8.56
N PRO A 254 -18.29 -0.75 -8.03
CA PRO A 254 -19.35 -0.42 -7.06
C PRO A 254 -18.83 0.06 -5.69
N ALA A 255 -17.52 0.02 -5.46
CA ALA A 255 -16.90 0.52 -4.24
C ALA A 255 -16.79 2.04 -4.31
N GLN A 256 -17.61 2.74 -3.55
CA GLN A 256 -17.69 4.20 -3.50
C GLN A 256 -17.00 4.77 -2.27
N PHE A 257 -16.55 6.03 -2.39
CA PHE A 257 -16.16 6.86 -1.25
C PHE A 257 -17.10 8.08 -1.12
N ARG A 258 -17.85 8.10 -0.01
CA ARG A 258 -18.98 9.00 0.27
C ARG A 258 -18.63 10.01 1.35
N LEU A 259 -18.01 11.12 0.91
CA LEU A 259 -17.64 12.24 1.78
C LEU A 259 -18.84 12.84 2.53
N ASP A 260 -20.04 12.80 1.94
CA ASP A 260 -21.28 13.25 2.58
C ASP A 260 -21.65 12.39 3.80
N LEU A 261 -21.36 11.08 3.76
CA LEU A 261 -21.55 10.17 4.89
C LEU A 261 -20.44 10.33 5.94
N VAL A 262 -19.19 10.52 5.52
CA VAL A 262 -18.07 10.80 6.42
C VAL A 262 -18.33 12.06 7.25
N ALA A 263 -18.82 13.13 6.64
CA ALA A 263 -19.20 14.37 7.33
C ALA A 263 -20.30 14.16 8.41
N GLN A 264 -21.09 13.09 8.29
CA GLN A 264 -22.11 12.69 9.25
C GLN A 264 -21.61 11.63 10.25
N SER A 265 -20.30 11.31 10.25
CA SER A 265 -19.72 10.21 11.03
C SER A 265 -20.33 8.83 10.73
N ARG A 266 -20.80 8.63 9.51
CA ARG A 266 -21.33 7.37 8.97
C ARG A 266 -20.27 6.66 8.11
N PRO A 267 -20.45 5.36 7.77
CA PRO A 267 -19.52 4.65 6.89
C PRO A 267 -19.32 5.39 5.57
N GLY A 268 -18.08 5.78 5.30
CA GLY A 268 -17.70 6.53 4.11
C GLY A 268 -17.43 5.64 2.90
N VAL A 269 -16.96 4.42 3.10
CA VAL A 269 -16.77 3.50 1.97
C VAL A 269 -17.94 2.55 1.90
N VAL A 270 -18.58 2.57 0.73
CA VAL A 270 -19.89 1.99 0.51
C VAL A 270 -19.83 1.08 -0.71
N TRP A 271 -20.46 -0.08 -0.60
CA TRP A 271 -20.71 -0.95 -1.73
C TRP A 271 -22.12 -0.72 -2.27
N ASP A 272 -22.22 -0.26 -3.52
CA ASP A 272 -23.48 0.09 -4.16
C ASP A 272 -23.51 -0.36 -5.63
N GLU A 273 -23.99 -1.58 -5.85
CA GLU A 273 -24.14 -2.18 -7.19
C GLU A 273 -25.13 -1.42 -8.08
N SER A 274 -26.09 -0.71 -7.48
CA SER A 274 -27.09 0.07 -8.24
C SER A 274 -26.48 1.29 -8.93
N SER A 275 -25.30 1.72 -8.50
CA SER A 275 -24.55 2.80 -9.15
C SER A 275 -23.93 2.39 -10.49
N LEU A 276 -23.83 1.09 -10.77
CA LEU A 276 -23.27 0.54 -11.99
C LEU A 276 -24.17 -0.59 -12.53
N GLU A 277 -25.27 -0.21 -13.18
CA GLU A 277 -26.27 -1.16 -13.71
C GLU A 277 -25.65 -2.22 -14.63
N HIS A 278 -24.65 -1.84 -15.43
CA HIS A 278 -23.95 -2.73 -16.36
C HIS A 278 -22.67 -3.37 -15.78
N GLY A 279 -22.39 -3.15 -14.49
CA GLY A 279 -21.23 -3.71 -13.80
C GLY A 279 -19.95 -2.89 -13.96
N VAL A 280 -18.81 -3.51 -13.66
CA VAL A 280 -17.48 -2.87 -13.66
C VAL A 280 -17.07 -2.45 -15.07
N GLN A 281 -16.41 -1.28 -15.15
CA GLN A 281 -15.85 -0.74 -16.39
C GLN A 281 -14.34 -0.45 -16.23
N ILE A 282 -13.59 -0.61 -17.31
CA ILE A 282 -12.25 -0.07 -17.48
C ILE A 282 -12.37 1.27 -18.23
N VAL A 283 -11.64 2.28 -17.75
CA VAL A 283 -11.48 3.57 -18.42
C VAL A 283 -10.04 3.71 -18.84
N LEU A 284 -9.82 3.92 -20.14
CA LEU A 284 -8.51 4.16 -20.71
C LEU A 284 -8.41 5.64 -21.06
N MET A 285 -7.47 6.34 -20.43
CA MET A 285 -7.10 7.70 -20.84
C MET A 285 -5.75 7.62 -21.55
N ASN A 286 -5.71 8.00 -22.83
CA ASN A 286 -4.44 8.15 -23.54
C ASN A 286 -3.65 9.30 -22.88
N ARG A 287 -2.50 8.98 -22.29
CA ARG A 287 -1.72 9.94 -21.49
C ARG A 287 -0.96 10.98 -22.33
N HIS A 288 -1.06 10.91 -23.66
CA HIS A 288 -0.43 11.84 -24.60
C HIS A 288 -1.45 12.74 -25.32
N THR A 289 -2.65 12.23 -25.59
CA THR A 289 -3.72 12.97 -26.29
C THR A 289 -4.91 13.33 -25.40
N HIS A 290 -4.98 12.73 -24.21
CA HIS A 290 -6.11 12.77 -23.27
C HIS A 290 -7.43 12.24 -23.84
N GLU A 291 -7.39 11.45 -24.92
CA GLU A 291 -8.56 10.73 -25.41
C GLU A 291 -8.99 9.67 -24.38
N ILE A 292 -10.29 9.57 -24.12
CA ILE A 292 -10.85 8.66 -23.11
C ILE A 292 -11.78 7.65 -23.78
N THR A 293 -11.56 6.36 -23.51
CA THR A 293 -12.45 5.27 -23.92
C THR A 293 -12.90 4.43 -22.74
N TRP A 294 -14.06 3.78 -22.90
CA TRP A 294 -14.76 3.06 -21.86
C TRP A 294 -15.03 1.62 -22.32
N HIS A 295 -14.74 0.64 -21.47
CA HIS A 295 -14.87 -0.77 -21.81
C HIS A 295 -15.55 -1.53 -20.68
N GLU A 296 -16.61 -2.26 -21.00
CA GLU A 296 -17.37 -3.03 -20.01
C GLU A 296 -16.70 -4.38 -19.71
N LEU A 297 -16.47 -4.65 -18.43
CA LEU A 297 -16.07 -5.97 -17.92
C LEU A 297 -17.25 -6.77 -17.38
N GLY A 298 -18.32 -6.07 -16.97
CA GLY A 298 -19.50 -6.68 -16.38
C GLY A 298 -19.28 -7.20 -14.96
N GLY A 299 -20.36 -7.70 -14.36
CA GLY A 299 -20.38 -8.16 -12.98
C GLY A 299 -20.12 -7.06 -11.95
N HIS A 300 -20.20 -7.41 -10.66
CA HIS A 300 -19.96 -6.49 -9.55
C HIS A 300 -18.85 -7.06 -8.66
N TRP A 301 -17.70 -6.39 -8.68
CA TRP A 301 -16.49 -6.74 -7.95
C TRP A 301 -15.60 -5.49 -7.86
N ALA A 302 -14.54 -5.53 -7.06
CA ALA A 302 -13.57 -4.43 -6.99
C ALA A 302 -12.16 -4.93 -7.29
N ASN A 303 -11.40 -4.18 -8.08
CA ASN A 303 -9.95 -4.30 -8.07
C ASN A 303 -9.41 -3.71 -6.77
N THR A 304 -8.20 -4.10 -6.43
CA THR A 304 -7.44 -3.53 -5.32
C THR A 304 -6.18 -2.90 -5.90
N HIS A 305 -5.07 -3.64 -5.90
CA HIS A 305 -3.78 -3.17 -6.40
C HIS A 305 -3.38 -3.84 -7.71
N PHE A 306 -2.57 -3.15 -8.50
CA PHE A 306 -2.08 -3.65 -9.78
C PHE A 306 -0.63 -4.16 -9.70
N TYR A 307 -0.34 -5.26 -10.40
CA TYR A 307 1.03 -5.65 -10.73
C TYR A 307 1.59 -4.69 -11.79
N ASN A 308 0.89 -4.59 -12.93
CA ASN A 308 1.34 -3.86 -14.10
C ASN A 308 0.22 -3.70 -15.13
N ALA A 309 0.46 -2.84 -16.13
CA ALA A 309 -0.29 -2.84 -17.38
C ALA A 309 0.65 -2.59 -18.56
N TYR A 310 0.33 -3.15 -19.72
CA TYR A 310 1.14 -2.98 -20.93
C TYR A 310 0.33 -3.32 -22.18
N GLU A 311 0.65 -2.67 -23.30
CA GLU A 311 0.16 -3.06 -24.60
C GLU A 311 0.97 -4.24 -25.16
N GLN A 312 0.29 -5.21 -25.74
CA GLN A 312 0.91 -6.30 -26.49
C GLN A 312 0.02 -6.65 -27.68
N ASP A 313 0.61 -6.59 -28.88
CA ASP A 313 -0.12 -6.70 -30.14
C ASP A 313 -1.25 -5.64 -30.20
N ASP A 314 -2.51 -6.03 -30.46
CA ASP A 314 -3.68 -5.14 -30.48
C ASP A 314 -4.49 -5.17 -29.17
N GLU A 315 -3.90 -5.66 -28.08
CA GLU A 315 -4.54 -5.75 -26.77
C GLU A 315 -3.80 -4.93 -25.71
N LEU A 316 -4.57 -4.28 -24.83
CA LEU A 316 -4.08 -3.82 -23.54
C LEU A 316 -4.24 -4.94 -22.52
N ILE A 317 -3.18 -5.23 -21.77
CA ILE A 317 -3.15 -6.21 -20.69
C ILE A 317 -2.99 -5.47 -19.36
N VAL A 318 -3.81 -5.83 -18.36
CA VAL A 318 -3.71 -5.31 -16.99
C VAL A 318 -3.70 -6.48 -16.03
N ASP A 319 -2.70 -6.54 -15.16
CA ASP A 319 -2.59 -7.55 -14.11
C ASP A 319 -2.77 -6.91 -12.74
N GLY A 320 -3.59 -7.52 -11.89
CA GLY A 320 -3.84 -7.01 -10.55
C GLY A 320 -4.59 -7.99 -9.67
N HIS A 321 -4.99 -7.53 -8.50
CA HIS A 321 -5.83 -8.30 -7.59
C HIS A 321 -7.29 -7.86 -7.66
N ARG A 322 -8.17 -8.84 -7.43
CA ARG A 322 -9.62 -8.67 -7.43
C ARG A 322 -10.24 -9.26 -6.19
N ILE A 323 -11.22 -8.55 -5.64
CA ILE A 323 -12.08 -8.97 -4.53
C ILE A 323 -13.56 -8.92 -4.94
N SER A 324 -14.39 -9.68 -4.22
CA SER A 324 -15.83 -9.73 -4.50
C SER A 324 -16.59 -8.47 -4.07
N ARG A 325 -16.09 -7.74 -3.07
CA ARG A 325 -16.73 -6.54 -2.51
C ARG A 325 -15.73 -5.73 -1.70
N LEU A 326 -15.84 -4.40 -1.74
CA LEU A 326 -15.14 -3.47 -0.87
C LEU A 326 -16.11 -2.46 -0.25
N GLY A 327 -16.15 -2.36 1.08
CA GLY A 327 -17.00 -1.39 1.79
C GLY A 327 -18.34 -1.93 2.31
N SER A 328 -19.04 -1.13 3.11
CA SER A 328 -20.35 -1.51 3.69
C SER A 328 -21.46 -1.48 2.64
N PRO A 329 -22.34 -2.49 2.53
CA PRO A 329 -23.48 -2.44 1.61
C PRO A 329 -24.37 -1.23 1.87
N VAL A 330 -24.82 -0.55 0.81
CA VAL A 330 -25.59 0.70 0.90
C VAL A 330 -26.91 0.54 1.69
N ASP A 331 -27.49 -0.66 1.69
CA ASP A 331 -28.70 -1.01 2.44
C ASP A 331 -28.43 -1.30 3.94
N ARG A 332 -27.16 -1.33 4.37
CA ARG A 332 -26.74 -1.65 5.74
C ARG A 332 -25.95 -0.53 6.43
N LEU A 333 -26.04 0.71 5.97
CA LEU A 333 -25.27 1.83 6.54
C LEU A 333 -25.57 2.14 8.03
N LEU A 334 -26.71 1.68 8.57
CA LEU A 334 -27.04 1.82 10.00
C LEU A 334 -26.46 0.70 10.87
N THR A 335 -26.14 -0.43 10.25
CA THR A 335 -25.50 -1.61 10.86
C THR A 335 -24.34 -2.03 9.96
N PRO A 336 -23.27 -1.21 9.87
CA PRO A 336 -22.18 -1.46 8.96
C PRO A 336 -21.55 -2.83 9.22
N VAL A 337 -20.94 -3.39 8.19
CA VAL A 337 -20.18 -4.65 8.32
C VAL A 337 -19.04 -4.44 9.31
N GLY A 338 -18.66 -5.51 10.02
CA GLY A 338 -17.54 -5.43 10.95
C GLY A 338 -16.26 -4.99 10.24
N SER A 339 -15.34 -4.38 10.98
CA SER A 339 -14.06 -3.90 10.44
C SER A 339 -13.29 -5.01 9.70
N HIS A 340 -13.50 -6.29 10.04
CA HIS A 340 -12.83 -7.44 9.42
C HIS A 340 -13.51 -8.00 8.17
N GLU A 341 -14.80 -7.69 7.95
CA GLU A 341 -15.59 -8.18 6.82
C GLU A 341 -15.42 -7.33 5.55
N TRP A 342 -14.54 -6.33 5.63
CA TRP A 342 -14.39 -5.28 4.65
C TRP A 342 -13.57 -5.67 3.44
N PHE A 343 -12.62 -6.58 3.64
CA PHE A 343 -11.62 -6.96 2.65
C PHE A 343 -11.61 -8.49 2.53
N PRO A 344 -12.48 -9.08 1.69
CA PRO A 344 -12.45 -10.51 1.46
C PRO A 344 -11.14 -10.87 0.75
N PRO A 345 -10.71 -12.15 0.80
CA PRO A 345 -9.46 -12.56 0.17
C PRO A 345 -9.42 -12.21 -1.32
N ALA A 346 -8.34 -11.56 -1.76
CA ALA A 346 -8.14 -11.17 -3.15
C ALA A 346 -7.41 -12.26 -3.93
N LEU A 347 -7.67 -12.33 -5.23
CA LEU A 347 -7.03 -13.27 -6.16
C LEU A 347 -6.36 -12.50 -7.31
N PRO A 348 -5.21 -12.98 -7.82
CA PRO A 348 -4.59 -12.44 -9.03
C PRO A 348 -5.47 -12.65 -10.27
N TYR A 349 -5.74 -11.58 -11.01
CA TYR A 349 -6.50 -11.54 -12.26
C TYR A 349 -5.75 -10.79 -13.35
N ARG A 350 -6.01 -11.21 -14.59
CA ARG A 350 -5.60 -10.52 -15.81
C ARG A 350 -6.82 -10.03 -16.56
N TRP A 351 -6.84 -8.76 -16.89
CA TRP A 351 -7.82 -8.15 -17.78
C TRP A 351 -7.17 -7.87 -19.14
N ARG A 352 -7.94 -8.11 -20.21
CA ARG A 352 -7.54 -7.78 -21.58
C ARG A 352 -8.58 -6.91 -22.24
N VAL A 353 -8.15 -5.87 -22.94
CA VAL A 353 -9.00 -5.04 -23.80
C VAL A 353 -8.46 -5.10 -25.21
N ASP A 354 -9.25 -5.63 -26.14
CA ASP A 354 -8.98 -5.53 -27.57
C ASP A 354 -9.19 -4.06 -28.00
N LEU A 355 -8.12 -3.39 -28.41
CA LEU A 355 -8.13 -1.94 -28.66
C LEU A 355 -8.88 -1.57 -29.95
N ALA A 356 -9.07 -2.52 -30.87
CA ALA A 356 -9.80 -2.29 -32.11
C ALA A 356 -11.32 -2.42 -31.94
N THR A 357 -11.77 -3.38 -31.13
CA THR A 357 -13.18 -3.71 -30.92
C THR A 357 -13.74 -3.18 -29.62
N GLY A 358 -12.88 -2.82 -28.67
CA GLY A 358 -13.22 -2.42 -27.32
C GLY A 358 -13.68 -3.56 -26.41
N ARG A 359 -13.63 -4.83 -26.86
CA ARG A 359 -14.06 -5.99 -26.08
C ARG A 359 -13.09 -6.24 -24.93
N ALA A 360 -13.60 -6.24 -23.71
CA ALA A 360 -12.82 -6.58 -22.52
C ALA A 360 -13.11 -8.01 -22.02
N THR A 361 -12.10 -8.67 -21.46
CA THR A 361 -12.21 -10.01 -20.84
C THR A 361 -11.38 -10.09 -19.58
N GLU A 362 -11.66 -11.07 -18.72
CA GLU A 362 -10.91 -11.36 -17.51
C GLU A 362 -10.57 -12.85 -17.38
N GLU A 363 -9.43 -13.15 -16.76
CA GLU A 363 -9.06 -14.49 -16.34
C GLU A 363 -8.34 -14.47 -14.99
N MET A 364 -8.53 -15.53 -14.19
CA MET A 364 -7.80 -15.71 -12.94
C MET A 364 -6.40 -16.27 -13.25
N ILE A 365 -5.36 -15.60 -12.77
CA ILE A 365 -3.95 -16.00 -12.98
C ILE A 365 -3.55 -17.10 -12.00
N SER A 366 -3.99 -17.00 -10.74
CA SER A 366 -3.62 -17.96 -9.70
C SER A 366 -4.74 -18.14 -8.68
N GLY A 367 -4.91 -19.38 -8.21
CA GLY A 367 -5.84 -19.72 -7.12
C GLY A 367 -5.31 -19.43 -5.72
N VAL A 368 -4.15 -18.76 -5.59
CA VAL A 368 -3.55 -18.42 -4.30
C VAL A 368 -4.05 -17.05 -3.87
N PHE A 369 -4.75 -16.99 -2.73
CA PHE A 369 -5.16 -15.73 -2.13
C PHE A 369 -3.95 -14.88 -1.76
N GLY A 370 -3.98 -13.60 -2.15
CA GLY A 370 -2.87 -12.70 -2.01
C GLY A 370 -3.25 -11.24 -2.17
N GLU A 371 -2.30 -10.36 -1.86
CA GLU A 371 -2.42 -8.91 -1.99
C GLU A 371 -1.03 -8.28 -2.10
N PHE A 372 -0.98 -6.95 -2.22
CA PHE A 372 0.27 -6.18 -2.35
C PHE A 372 1.15 -6.71 -3.50
N PRO A 373 0.61 -6.71 -4.72
CA PRO A 373 1.32 -7.14 -5.91
C PRO A 373 2.51 -6.22 -6.20
N LYS A 374 3.62 -6.82 -6.62
CA LYS A 374 4.84 -6.12 -7.00
C LYS A 374 5.51 -6.81 -8.18
N ILE A 375 6.16 -6.03 -9.03
CA ILE A 375 7.04 -6.49 -10.10
C ILE A 375 8.41 -5.83 -9.93
N ASN A 376 9.36 -6.16 -10.82
CA ASN A 376 10.52 -5.32 -11.03
C ASN A 376 10.09 -4.00 -11.69
N ASP A 377 10.27 -2.87 -11.01
CA ASP A 377 9.77 -1.56 -11.48
C ASP A 377 10.39 -1.13 -12.82
N ALA A 378 11.54 -1.69 -13.23
CA ALA A 378 12.11 -1.46 -14.58
C ALA A 378 11.22 -1.99 -15.74
N TYR A 379 10.22 -2.81 -15.41
CA TYR A 379 9.25 -3.39 -16.34
C TYR A 379 7.86 -2.77 -16.20
N MET A 380 7.70 -1.73 -15.38
CA MET A 380 6.45 -0.99 -15.29
C MET A 380 6.06 -0.43 -16.67
N GLY A 381 4.80 -0.60 -17.07
CA GLY A 381 4.31 -0.21 -18.39
C GLY A 381 4.69 -1.17 -19.53
N ARG A 382 5.45 -2.25 -19.25
CA ARG A 382 6.02 -3.18 -20.24
C ARG A 382 5.66 -4.64 -19.96
N PRO A 383 5.72 -5.54 -20.96
CA PRO A 383 5.51 -6.96 -20.72
C PRO A 383 6.44 -7.49 -19.63
N HIS A 384 5.89 -8.20 -18.66
CA HIS A 384 6.62 -8.78 -17.53
C HIS A 384 6.31 -10.28 -17.40
N ARG A 385 7.25 -11.04 -16.84
CA ARG A 385 7.13 -12.49 -16.62
C ARG A 385 6.90 -12.84 -15.17
N TYR A 386 7.32 -12.00 -14.22
CA TYR A 386 7.29 -12.31 -12.80
C TYR A 386 6.40 -11.33 -12.04
N GLY A 387 5.67 -11.85 -11.07
CA GLY A 387 4.93 -11.07 -10.09
C GLY A 387 5.17 -11.63 -8.69
N TYR A 388 5.23 -10.75 -7.70
CA TYR A 388 5.45 -11.07 -6.29
C TYR A 388 4.31 -10.49 -5.46
N PHE A 389 3.91 -11.17 -4.39
CA PHE A 389 2.82 -10.70 -3.56
C PHE A 389 2.87 -11.33 -2.17
N VAL A 390 2.18 -10.76 -1.19
CA VAL A 390 1.98 -11.42 0.11
C VAL A 390 0.79 -12.35 0.03
N THR A 391 0.89 -13.54 0.61
CA THR A 391 -0.24 -14.47 0.67
C THR A 391 -1.16 -14.18 1.85
N THR A 392 -2.45 -14.32 1.62
CA THR A 392 -3.53 -14.08 2.59
C THR A 392 -4.42 -15.33 2.75
N ARG A 393 -3.80 -16.51 2.68
CA ARG A 393 -4.46 -17.84 2.62
C ARG A 393 -5.13 -18.20 3.95
N SER A 394 -4.56 -17.75 5.06
CA SER A 394 -5.00 -17.98 6.42
C SER A 394 -5.57 -16.70 7.01
N LEU A 395 -6.89 -16.68 7.19
CA LEU A 395 -7.58 -15.66 7.98
C LEU A 395 -7.40 -15.95 9.48
N ALA A 396 -6.18 -16.19 9.95
CA ALA A 396 -5.96 -16.34 11.39
C ALA A 396 -6.36 -15.03 12.09
N ASP A 397 -6.93 -15.13 13.29
CA ASP A 397 -7.59 -14.02 13.99
C ASP A 397 -6.73 -12.74 14.05
N ASP A 398 -5.41 -12.91 14.15
CA ASP A 398 -4.43 -11.85 14.39
C ASP A 398 -3.44 -11.61 13.25
N THR A 399 -3.56 -12.28 12.10
CA THR A 399 -2.67 -12.05 10.94
C THR A 399 -3.46 -11.82 9.67
N MET A 400 -3.08 -10.82 8.88
CA MET A 400 -3.70 -10.55 7.58
C MET A 400 -2.94 -11.23 6.43
N SER A 401 -1.61 -11.27 6.49
CA SER A 401 -0.74 -12.02 5.58
C SER A 401 -0.02 -13.15 6.32
N ASP A 402 0.36 -14.18 5.56
CA ASP A 402 0.96 -15.42 6.11
C ASP A 402 2.21 -15.91 5.36
N GLY A 403 2.58 -15.27 4.25
CA GLY A 403 3.70 -15.70 3.42
C GLY A 403 3.97 -14.77 2.24
N LEU A 404 4.97 -15.12 1.44
CA LEU A 404 5.27 -14.49 0.17
C LEU A 404 5.01 -15.47 -0.96
N ALA A 405 4.58 -14.95 -2.09
CA ALA A 405 4.43 -15.70 -3.31
C ALA A 405 5.15 -15.04 -4.47
N ARG A 406 5.59 -15.87 -5.40
CA ARG A 406 6.10 -15.51 -6.71
C ARG A 406 5.29 -16.26 -7.76
N HIS A 407 4.76 -15.55 -8.74
CA HIS A 407 4.16 -16.12 -9.94
C HIS A 407 5.09 -15.94 -11.14
N ASP A 408 5.32 -17.01 -11.89
CA ASP A 408 5.99 -17.02 -13.18
C ASP A 408 4.92 -17.19 -14.28
N TYR A 409 4.58 -16.09 -14.96
CA TYR A 409 3.52 -16.01 -15.97
C TYR A 409 3.82 -16.83 -17.23
N LEU A 410 5.09 -17.10 -17.53
CA LEU A 410 5.46 -17.95 -18.66
C LEU A 410 5.21 -19.42 -18.37
N LEU A 411 5.47 -19.84 -17.12
CA LEU A 411 5.33 -21.23 -16.68
C LEU A 411 3.99 -21.53 -16.02
N ASP A 412 3.15 -20.52 -15.82
CA ASP A 412 1.91 -20.58 -15.05
C ASP A 412 2.11 -21.28 -13.70
N ARG A 413 3.10 -20.79 -12.93
CA ARG A 413 3.52 -21.41 -11.68
C ARG A 413 3.63 -20.40 -10.55
N THR A 414 2.87 -20.64 -9.49
CA THR A 414 2.99 -19.90 -8.23
C THR A 414 3.83 -20.69 -7.22
N THR A 415 4.91 -20.09 -6.72
CA THR A 415 5.71 -20.58 -5.60
C THR A 415 5.35 -19.79 -4.36
N VAL A 416 5.15 -20.46 -3.22
CA VAL A 416 4.77 -19.80 -1.95
C VAL A 416 5.74 -20.21 -0.85
N VAL A 417 6.13 -19.26 -0.02
CA VAL A 417 7.01 -19.46 1.14
C VAL A 417 6.40 -18.85 2.40
N ASP A 418 6.50 -19.58 3.50
CA ASP A 418 6.16 -19.08 4.83
C ASP A 418 7.42 -18.54 5.53
N GLY A 419 7.24 -17.76 6.59
CA GLY A 419 8.37 -17.21 7.36
C GLY A 419 9.19 -18.26 8.12
N PRO A 420 10.50 -18.04 8.31
CA PRO A 420 11.33 -18.88 9.19
C PRO A 420 11.06 -18.55 10.68
N ASP A 421 11.35 -19.48 11.58
CA ASP A 421 11.45 -19.25 13.04
C ASP A 421 10.31 -18.48 13.73
N GLY A 422 9.07 -18.71 13.27
CA GLY A 422 7.87 -18.09 13.86
C GLY A 422 7.56 -16.69 13.32
N LEU A 423 8.37 -16.16 12.41
CA LEU A 423 8.05 -14.97 11.64
C LEU A 423 6.82 -15.21 10.77
N THR A 424 5.92 -14.23 10.78
CA THR A 424 4.68 -14.23 10.01
C THR A 424 4.34 -12.79 9.62
N SER A 425 3.21 -12.62 8.95
CA SER A 425 2.69 -11.30 8.56
C SER A 425 3.75 -10.49 7.81
N PRO A 426 4.21 -10.97 6.63
CA PRO A 426 5.04 -10.13 5.78
C PRO A 426 4.30 -8.86 5.38
N SER A 427 5.00 -7.74 5.42
CA SER A 427 4.61 -6.53 4.69
C SER A 427 4.69 -6.76 3.18
N GLU A 428 4.14 -5.83 2.40
CA GLU A 428 4.36 -5.79 0.95
C GLU A 428 5.86 -5.95 0.63
N PRO A 429 6.20 -6.83 -0.34
CA PRO A 429 7.56 -6.97 -0.81
C PRO A 429 7.97 -5.80 -1.70
N VAL A 430 9.20 -5.34 -1.57
CA VAL A 430 9.83 -4.39 -2.50
C VAL A 430 10.89 -5.13 -3.30
N PHE A 431 10.81 -5.08 -4.63
CA PHE A 431 11.83 -5.61 -5.51
C PHE A 431 12.99 -4.61 -5.64
N VAL A 432 14.22 -5.08 -5.49
CA VAL A 432 15.43 -4.30 -5.71
C VAL A 432 16.30 -5.05 -6.70
N ALA A 433 16.58 -4.45 -7.86
CA ALA A 433 17.42 -5.06 -8.87
C ALA A 433 18.86 -5.23 -8.34
N ARG A 434 19.49 -6.34 -8.68
CA ARG A 434 20.93 -6.52 -8.46
C ARG A 434 21.71 -5.49 -9.26
N GLU A 435 22.91 -5.10 -8.79
CA GLU A 435 23.79 -4.30 -9.63
C GLU A 435 24.13 -5.08 -10.91
N ASN A 436 23.92 -4.46 -12.07
CA ASN A 436 24.09 -5.10 -13.38
C ASN A 436 23.18 -6.33 -13.61
N ALA A 437 21.96 -6.30 -13.06
CA ALA A 437 20.93 -7.33 -13.24
C ALA A 437 20.81 -7.81 -14.71
N ARG A 438 20.75 -9.14 -14.89
CA ARG A 438 20.75 -9.79 -16.21
C ARG A 438 19.41 -10.36 -16.65
N SER A 439 18.47 -10.50 -15.73
CA SER A 439 17.10 -10.93 -16.00
C SER A 439 16.12 -10.12 -15.16
N GLU A 440 14.84 -10.18 -15.53
CA GLU A 440 13.76 -9.46 -14.85
C GLU A 440 13.69 -9.75 -13.34
N ASP A 441 13.98 -10.99 -12.93
CA ASP A 441 13.99 -11.47 -11.54
C ASP A 441 15.36 -11.43 -10.87
N ASP A 442 16.40 -10.91 -11.53
CA ASP A 442 17.76 -10.83 -10.96
C ASP A 442 17.85 -9.68 -9.95
N GLY A 443 17.50 -10.02 -8.71
CA GLY A 443 17.44 -9.06 -7.62
C GLY A 443 16.98 -9.66 -6.32
N TYR A 444 16.47 -8.79 -5.45
CA TYR A 444 16.11 -9.09 -4.08
C TYR A 444 14.65 -8.72 -3.80
N LEU A 445 14.01 -9.44 -2.89
CA LEU A 445 12.74 -9.03 -2.28
C LEU A 445 12.95 -8.68 -0.82
N LEU A 446 12.64 -7.43 -0.49
CA LEU A 446 12.73 -6.87 0.85
C LEU A 446 11.33 -6.81 1.48
N SER A 447 11.16 -7.38 2.66
CA SER A 447 9.87 -7.37 3.39
C SER A 447 10.09 -7.38 4.90
N LEU A 448 9.25 -6.66 5.63
CA LEU A 448 9.24 -6.68 7.09
C LEU A 448 8.35 -7.83 7.57
N TRP A 449 8.79 -8.57 8.58
CA TRP A 449 8.06 -9.69 9.16
C TRP A 449 7.95 -9.50 10.67
N TRP A 450 6.86 -9.94 11.27
CA TRP A 450 6.63 -9.85 12.71
C TRP A 450 6.77 -11.23 13.37
N ASN A 451 7.43 -11.26 14.53
CA ASN A 451 7.55 -12.44 15.36
C ASN A 451 6.63 -12.34 16.56
N ARG A 452 5.64 -13.22 16.63
CA ARG A 452 4.66 -13.26 17.72
C ARG A 452 5.29 -13.53 19.10
N ALA A 453 6.35 -14.32 19.17
CA ALA A 453 6.93 -14.75 20.44
C ALA A 453 7.76 -13.63 21.08
N THR A 454 8.42 -12.80 20.28
CA THR A 454 9.26 -11.70 20.75
C THR A 454 8.56 -10.34 20.68
N ASP A 455 7.45 -10.25 19.96
CA ASP A 455 6.78 -9.00 19.58
C ASP A 455 7.71 -8.00 18.89
N LEU A 456 8.65 -8.50 18.08
CA LEU A 456 9.61 -7.69 17.32
C LEU A 456 9.48 -7.97 15.83
N SER A 457 9.99 -7.04 15.02
CA SER A 457 10.04 -7.19 13.58
C SER A 457 11.45 -7.50 13.07
N GLU A 458 11.53 -8.12 11.90
CA GLU A 458 12.77 -8.35 11.17
C GLU A 458 12.60 -7.92 9.72
N LEU A 459 13.62 -7.32 9.11
CA LEU A 459 13.69 -7.18 7.65
C LEU A 459 14.29 -8.45 7.05
N LEU A 460 13.58 -9.07 6.12
CA LEU A 460 14.05 -10.25 5.40
C LEU A 460 14.44 -9.86 3.97
N VAL A 461 15.62 -10.33 3.54
CA VAL A 461 16.14 -10.18 2.18
C VAL A 461 16.12 -11.54 1.50
N HIS A 462 15.20 -11.73 0.55
CA HIS A 462 15.13 -12.95 -0.25
C HIS A 462 15.76 -12.74 -1.63
N ASP A 463 16.31 -13.81 -2.22
CA ASP A 463 16.60 -13.85 -3.65
C ASP A 463 15.29 -13.91 -4.44
N ALA A 464 15.08 -12.99 -5.39
CA ALA A 464 13.82 -12.90 -6.12
C ALA A 464 13.66 -14.01 -7.17
N ALA A 465 14.76 -14.46 -7.79
CA ALA A 465 14.76 -15.52 -8.78
C ALA A 465 14.58 -16.92 -8.14
N ASP A 466 15.00 -17.08 -6.88
CA ASP A 466 14.86 -18.32 -6.11
C ASP A 466 14.23 -18.06 -4.74
N LEU A 467 12.91 -17.79 -4.77
CA LEU A 467 12.13 -17.54 -3.57
C LEU A 467 12.04 -18.79 -2.68
N ARG A 468 12.89 -18.83 -1.65
CA ARG A 468 12.96 -19.90 -0.65
C ARG A 468 12.56 -19.38 0.73
N ARG A 469 12.18 -20.31 1.62
CA ARG A 469 11.86 -20.00 3.02
C ARG A 469 13.04 -19.43 3.82
N THR A 470 14.27 -19.82 3.49
CA THR A 470 15.47 -19.29 4.11
C THR A 470 15.93 -18.06 3.32
N PRO A 471 15.84 -16.84 3.89
CA PRO A 471 16.33 -15.63 3.25
C PRO A 471 17.86 -15.59 3.21
N LEU A 472 18.41 -14.71 2.37
CA LEU A 472 19.85 -14.40 2.31
C LEU A 472 20.31 -13.70 3.59
N ALA A 473 19.49 -12.78 4.10
CA ALA A 473 19.74 -12.04 5.33
C ALA A 473 18.46 -11.79 6.13
N ARG A 474 18.61 -11.69 7.45
CA ARG A 474 17.58 -11.23 8.39
C ARG A 474 18.17 -10.16 9.27
N VAL A 475 17.65 -8.94 9.17
CA VAL A 475 18.05 -7.81 10.02
C VAL A 475 17.09 -7.73 11.20
N LYS A 476 17.60 -7.87 12.42
CA LYS A 476 16.81 -7.79 13.65
C LYS A 476 16.48 -6.33 13.97
N LEU A 477 15.20 -5.99 14.05
CA LEU A 477 14.79 -4.65 14.42
C LEU A 477 14.57 -4.56 15.94
N PRO A 478 14.90 -3.42 16.57
CA PRO A 478 14.79 -3.24 18.02
C PRO A 478 13.35 -3.06 18.50
N SER A 479 12.38 -3.00 17.59
CA SER A 479 10.96 -2.76 17.87
C SER A 479 10.06 -3.53 16.91
N ARG A 480 8.78 -3.66 17.28
CA ARG A 480 7.74 -4.01 16.34
C ARG A 480 7.51 -2.85 15.38
N VAL A 481 7.44 -3.14 14.09
CA VAL A 481 6.87 -2.21 13.11
C VAL A 481 5.38 -2.52 13.03
N PRO A 482 4.49 -1.58 13.42
CA PRO A 482 3.05 -1.79 13.27
C PRO A 482 2.69 -2.12 11.83
N PHE A 483 1.63 -2.89 11.65
CA PHE A 483 1.20 -3.25 10.31
C PHE A 483 0.82 -2.01 9.50
N GLY A 484 1.22 -2.03 8.23
CA GLY A 484 1.20 -0.88 7.34
C GLY A 484 0.88 -1.27 5.93
N PHE A 485 1.04 -0.31 5.02
CA PHE A 485 0.55 -0.43 3.65
C PHE A 485 1.71 -0.53 2.67
N HIS A 486 2.14 0.58 2.09
CA HIS A 486 3.13 0.57 1.02
C HIS A 486 4.47 1.14 1.45
N GLY A 487 5.47 0.85 0.63
CA GLY A 487 6.82 1.35 0.82
C GLY A 487 7.62 1.23 -0.45
N SER A 488 8.79 1.85 -0.46
CA SER A 488 9.68 1.89 -1.61
C SER A 488 11.13 1.77 -1.19
N TRP A 489 11.95 1.41 -2.15
CA TRP A 489 13.40 1.39 -2.02
C TRP A 489 13.98 2.65 -2.65
N ALA A 490 14.95 3.24 -1.97
CA ALA A 490 15.80 4.30 -2.51
C ALA A 490 17.24 3.79 -2.59
N ASP A 491 17.78 3.68 -3.80
CA ASP A 491 19.19 3.35 -3.99
C ASP A 491 20.09 4.41 -3.33
N HIS A 492 21.26 3.97 -2.86
CA HIS A 492 22.21 4.82 -2.15
C HIS A 492 22.54 6.13 -2.88
N ASP A 493 22.69 6.10 -4.20
CA ASP A 493 22.98 7.30 -5.00
C ASP A 493 21.81 8.30 -4.99
N VAL A 494 20.56 7.81 -5.01
CA VAL A 494 19.36 8.66 -4.93
C VAL A 494 19.24 9.22 -3.52
N LEU A 495 19.41 8.37 -2.52
CA LEU A 495 19.31 8.73 -1.11
C LEU A 495 20.38 9.76 -0.72
N ASP A 496 21.64 9.55 -1.09
CA ASP A 496 22.75 10.44 -0.74
C ASP A 496 22.58 11.81 -1.38
N ARG A 497 22.07 11.87 -2.63
CA ARG A 497 21.72 13.15 -3.27
C ARG A 497 20.61 13.89 -2.52
N ALA A 498 19.54 13.19 -2.16
CA ALA A 498 18.42 13.77 -1.44
C ALA A 498 18.84 14.31 -0.06
N ILE A 499 19.69 13.56 0.66
CA ILE A 499 20.24 14.00 1.95
C ILE A 499 21.15 15.22 1.76
N ALA A 500 22.03 15.22 0.75
CA ALA A 500 22.95 16.32 0.49
C ALA A 500 22.20 17.62 0.15
N ALA A 501 21.12 17.54 -0.63
CA ALA A 501 20.30 18.70 -1.00
C ALA A 501 19.69 19.43 0.20
N LYS A 502 19.46 18.74 1.33
CA LYS A 502 18.94 19.34 2.57
C LYS A 502 20.04 19.86 3.51
N GLY A 503 21.31 19.52 3.24
CA GLY A 503 22.46 19.96 4.04
C GLY A 503 22.74 21.46 3.95
N ASP A 504 22.31 22.12 2.87
CA ASP A 504 22.51 23.56 2.63
C ASP A 504 21.53 24.46 3.42
N ASP A 505 20.54 23.88 4.10
CA ASP A 505 19.53 24.58 4.93
C ASP A 505 19.73 24.40 6.46
N ARG A 506 20.85 23.77 6.90
CA ARG A 506 21.14 23.51 8.33
C ARG A 506 21.97 24.59 9.02
#